data_AF-A0AAD9P5X1-F1
#
_entry.id   AF-A0AAD9P5X1-F1
#
_cell.length_a   1.000
_cell.length_b   1.000
_cell.length_c   1.000
_cell.angle_alpha   90.00
_cell.angle_beta   90.00
_cell.angle_gamma   90.00
#
_symmetry.space_group_name_H-M   'P 1'
#
loop_
_entity.id
_entity.type
_entity.pdbx_description
1 polymer ?
#
loop_
_entity_poly.entity_id
_entity_poly.type
_entity_poly.pdbx_seq_one_letter_code
_entity_poly.pdbx_strand_id
1 'polypeptide(L)'
;MPRPVSEKILIMRLPLSKDNFATIISVYASTMTTPDENRKTFYNQLASVLSGIRRTDKLLLIEDYNARIGIDNEQWPLVMGIHGIWKCNSNGELQLTQCSEFELMLTNTMFKQKNDARPLGCILVPDTDT
;
A
#
# COMPACT_ATOMS: atom_id res chain seq x y z
N MET A 1 -12.45 -11.70 12.57
CA MET A 1 -12.65 -10.42 13.28
C MET A 1 -11.41 -9.57 13.11
N PRO A 2 -11.55 -8.23 12.96
CA PRO A 2 -10.40 -7.32 12.85
C PRO A 2 -9.55 -7.37 14.12
N ARG A 3 -8.22 -7.35 13.96
CA ARG A 3 -7.22 -7.42 15.02
C ARG A 3 -6.34 -6.18 14.98
N PRO A 4 -6.24 -5.39 16.07
CA PRO A 4 -5.29 -4.30 16.14
C PRO A 4 -3.86 -4.87 16.25
N VAL A 5 -2.93 -4.31 15.47
CA VAL A 5 -1.48 -4.59 15.59
C VAL A 5 -0.81 -3.45 16.35
N SER A 6 -1.18 -2.21 16.05
CA SER A 6 -0.77 -1.00 16.74
C SER A 6 -1.88 0.06 16.66
N GLU A 7 -1.67 1.24 17.24
CA GLU A 7 -2.61 2.37 17.13
C GLU A 7 -2.88 2.79 15.67
N LYS A 8 -1.97 2.45 14.76
CA LYS A 8 -2.00 2.88 13.35
C LYS A 8 -2.16 1.75 12.35
N ILE A 9 -2.20 0.49 12.80
CA ILE A 9 -2.27 -0.68 11.93
C ILE A 9 -3.36 -1.63 12.43
N LEU A 10 -4.36 -1.85 11.58
CA LEU A 10 -5.43 -2.82 11.79
C LEU A 10 -5.37 -3.89 10.70
N ILE A 11 -5.45 -5.17 11.08
CA ILE A 11 -5.49 -6.29 10.14
C ILE A 11 -6.80 -7.06 10.26
N MET A 12 -7.38 -7.44 9.14
CA MET A 12 -8.56 -8.30 9.08
C MET A 12 -8.37 -9.36 8.01
N ARG A 13 -8.53 -10.64 8.38
CA ARG A 13 -8.55 -11.75 7.43
C ARG A 13 -10.00 -12.20 7.20
N LEU A 14 -10.43 -12.21 5.96
CA LEU A 14 -11.78 -12.54 5.52
C LEU A 14 -11.75 -13.77 4.60
N PRO A 15 -12.59 -14.80 4.85
CA PRO A 15 -12.75 -15.89 3.88
C PRO A 15 -13.47 -15.37 2.63
N LEU A 16 -12.96 -15.72 1.44
CA LEU A 16 -13.58 -15.41 0.15
C LEU A 16 -14.33 -16.62 -0.41
N SER A 17 -13.64 -17.77 -0.48
CA SER A 17 -14.16 -19.05 -0.95
C SER A 17 -13.40 -20.19 -0.26
N LYS A 18 -13.67 -21.45 -0.64
CA LYS A 18 -13.02 -22.61 -0.02
C LYS A 18 -11.49 -22.48 -0.12
N ASP A 19 -10.84 -22.41 1.04
CA ASP A 19 -9.39 -22.23 1.20
C ASP A 19 -8.79 -20.94 0.61
N ASN A 20 -9.62 -19.97 0.22
CA ASN A 20 -9.19 -18.65 -0.27
C ASN A 20 -9.59 -17.54 0.70
N PHE A 21 -8.67 -16.62 0.98
CA PHE A 21 -8.85 -15.55 1.95
C PHE A 21 -8.33 -14.23 1.40
N ALA A 22 -8.97 -13.13 1.81
CA ALA A 22 -8.42 -11.80 1.69
C ALA A 22 -7.87 -11.35 3.04
N THR A 23 -6.66 -10.83 3.05
CA THR A 23 -6.14 -10.04 4.17
C THR A 23 -6.27 -8.57 3.81
N ILE A 24 -7.01 -7.82 4.63
CA ILE A 24 -7.14 -6.38 4.55
C ILE A 24 -6.29 -5.78 5.67
N ILE A 25 -5.38 -4.88 5.31
CA ILE A 25 -4.62 -4.07 6.25
C ILE A 25 -5.09 -2.64 6.08
N SER A 26 -5.62 -2.05 7.14
CA SER A 26 -5.91 -0.63 7.19
C SER A 26 -4.80 0.06 7.98
N VAL A 27 -4.22 1.08 7.37
CA VAL A 27 -3.08 1.81 7.92
C VAL A 27 -3.38 3.29 7.96
N TYR A 28 -2.99 3.94 9.05
CA TYR A 28 -2.96 5.39 9.16
C TYR A 28 -1.51 5.89 9.19
N ALA A 29 -1.05 6.46 8.09
CA ALA A 29 0.33 6.88 7.91
C ALA A 29 0.77 7.90 8.97
N SER A 30 2.03 7.84 9.40
CA SER A 30 2.61 8.89 10.23
C SER A 30 2.80 10.18 9.43
N THR A 31 2.40 11.32 9.98
CA THR A 31 2.56 12.64 9.34
C THR A 31 4.04 13.03 9.25
N MET A 32 4.36 13.98 8.36
CA MET A 32 5.72 14.57 8.25
C MET A 32 6.23 15.21 9.54
N THR A 33 5.33 15.55 10.47
CA THR A 33 5.67 16.12 11.79
C THR A 33 5.96 15.07 12.86
N THR A 34 5.79 13.78 12.54
CA THR A 34 6.09 12.68 13.46
C THR A 34 7.61 12.54 13.62
N PRO A 35 8.14 12.40 14.86
CA PRO A 35 9.57 12.16 15.07
C PRO A 35 10.09 10.97 14.27
N ASP A 36 11.33 11.07 13.76
CA ASP A 36 11.90 10.06 12.88
C ASP A 36 11.95 8.66 13.49
N GLU A 37 12.20 8.54 14.79
CA GLU A 37 12.20 7.26 15.50
C GLU A 37 10.82 6.59 15.47
N ASN A 38 9.76 7.37 15.68
CA ASN A 38 8.38 6.88 15.64
C ASN A 38 7.98 6.49 14.21
N ARG A 39 8.43 7.27 13.21
CA ARG A 39 8.21 6.98 11.80
C ARG A 39 8.91 5.68 11.39
N LYS A 40 10.18 5.49 11.76
CA LYS A 40 10.93 4.25 11.52
C LYS A 40 10.26 3.06 12.20
N THR A 41 9.84 3.21 13.45
CA THR A 41 9.15 2.15 14.20
C THR A 41 7.86 1.73 13.48
N PHE A 42 7.08 2.70 13.01
CA PHE A 42 5.86 2.43 12.24
C PHE A 42 6.14 1.66 10.94
N TYR A 43 7.11 2.09 10.14
CA TYR A 43 7.44 1.39 8.89
C TYR A 43 8.01 -0.01 9.11
N ASN A 44 8.83 -0.19 10.16
CA ASN A 44 9.32 -1.52 10.55
C ASN A 44 8.18 -2.45 11.01
N GLN A 45 7.19 -1.92 11.74
CA GLN A 45 6.00 -2.69 12.12
C GLN A 45 5.17 -3.07 10.89
N LEU A 46 4.95 -2.13 9.96
CA LEU A 46 4.22 -2.41 8.71
C LEU A 46 4.94 -3.48 7.88
N ALA A 47 6.25 -3.36 7.70
CA ALA A 47 7.08 -4.36 7.03
C ALA A 47 6.93 -5.75 7.67
N SER A 48 7.00 -5.83 9.01
CA SER A 48 6.79 -7.08 9.74
C SER A 48 5.39 -7.68 9.52
N VAL A 49 4.35 -6.86 9.45
CA VAL A 49 2.98 -7.31 9.14
C VAL A 49 2.90 -7.84 7.72
N LEU A 50 3.43 -7.11 6.74
CA LEU A 50 3.44 -7.50 5.32
C LEU A 50 4.17 -8.83 5.11
N SER A 51 5.35 -9.00 5.72
CA SER A 51 6.10 -10.27 5.67
C SER A 51 5.38 -11.45 6.32
N GLY A 52 4.47 -11.19 7.27
CA GLY A 52 3.69 -12.23 7.95
C GLY A 52 2.44 -12.68 7.20
N ILE A 53 2.06 -12.02 6.10
CA ILE A 53 0.88 -12.37 5.32
C ILE A 53 1.14 -13.66 4.54
N ARG A 54 0.14 -14.55 4.52
CA ARG A 54 0.21 -15.78 3.74
C ARG A 54 0.20 -15.42 2.25
N ARG A 55 1.13 -15.95 1.48
CA ARG A 55 1.18 -15.75 0.01
C ARG A 55 -0.08 -16.20 -0.72
N THR A 56 -0.84 -17.13 -0.14
CA THR A 56 -2.12 -17.60 -0.68
C THR A 56 -3.27 -16.62 -0.49
N ASP A 57 -3.12 -15.66 0.44
CA ASP A 57 -4.15 -14.68 0.73
C ASP A 57 -4.05 -13.53 -0.27
N LYS A 58 -5.19 -13.06 -0.77
CA LYS A 58 -5.28 -11.79 -1.50
C LYS A 58 -5.01 -10.65 -0.53
N LEU A 59 -4.05 -9.77 -0.79
CA LEU A 59 -3.72 -8.65 0.10
C LEU A 59 -4.31 -7.35 -0.42
N LEU A 60 -5.03 -6.64 0.44
CA LEU A 60 -5.47 -5.27 0.24
C LEU A 60 -4.93 -4.39 1.37
N LEU A 61 -3.98 -3.53 1.05
CA LEU A 61 -3.47 -2.49 1.94
C LEU A 61 -4.19 -1.17 1.61
N ILE A 62 -4.93 -0.65 2.59
CA ILE A 62 -5.72 0.58 2.50
C ILE A 62 -5.02 1.64 3.35
N GLU A 63 -4.52 2.69 2.72
CA GLU A 63 -3.78 3.74 3.41
C GLU A 63 -3.97 5.11 2.76
N ASP A 64 -3.83 6.16 3.59
CA ASP A 64 -3.61 7.53 3.14
C ASP A 64 -2.17 7.97 3.41
N TYR A 65 -1.27 7.71 2.46
CA TYR A 65 0.11 8.17 2.52
C TYR A 65 0.26 9.69 2.38
N ASN A 66 -0.79 10.42 1.97
CA ASN A 66 -0.68 11.77 1.43
C ASN A 66 0.42 11.88 0.36
N ALA A 67 0.66 10.79 -0.36
CA ALA A 67 1.67 10.66 -1.38
C ALA A 67 1.17 11.19 -2.72
N ARG A 68 2.06 11.88 -3.44
CA ARG A 68 1.89 12.17 -4.86
C ARG A 68 2.94 11.35 -5.57
N ILE A 69 2.52 10.51 -6.48
CA ILE A 69 3.34 9.41 -7.00
C ILE A 69 3.97 9.76 -8.36
N GLY A 70 3.39 10.71 -9.09
CA GLY A 70 3.94 11.13 -10.38
C GLY A 70 3.31 10.43 -11.57
N ILE A 71 3.94 10.60 -12.74
CA ILE A 71 3.57 9.97 -14.01
C ILE A 71 4.64 8.97 -14.52
N ASP A 72 5.72 8.78 -13.75
CA ASP A 72 6.95 8.09 -14.19
C ASP A 72 6.84 6.55 -14.09
N ASN A 73 5.85 5.98 -14.77
CA ASN A 73 5.59 4.53 -14.79
C ASN A 73 6.76 3.71 -15.36
N GLU A 74 7.58 4.29 -16.25
CA GLU A 74 8.78 3.64 -16.79
C GLU A 74 9.81 3.26 -15.72
N GLN A 75 9.89 4.04 -14.64
CA GLN A 75 10.79 3.73 -13.51
C GLN A 75 10.22 2.68 -12.57
N TRP A 76 8.90 2.52 -12.53
CA TRP A 76 8.21 1.61 -11.60
C TRP A 76 7.16 0.74 -12.31
N PRO A 77 7.54 -0.03 -13.35
CA PRO A 77 6.58 -0.68 -14.25
C PRO A 77 5.75 -1.80 -13.60
N LEU A 78 6.24 -2.37 -12.48
CA LEU A 78 5.53 -3.42 -11.73
C LEU A 78 4.65 -2.85 -10.60
N VAL A 79 4.90 -1.61 -10.20
CA VAL A 79 4.23 -0.97 -9.06
C VAL A 79 3.17 0.02 -9.54
N MET A 80 3.39 0.68 -10.67
CA MET A 80 2.53 1.73 -11.20
C MET A 80 1.92 1.40 -12.55
N GLY A 81 0.65 1.77 -12.71
CA GLY A 81 -0.01 1.85 -14.01
C GLY A 81 0.29 3.16 -14.75
N ILE A 82 -0.26 3.26 -15.97
CA ILE A 82 -0.02 4.37 -16.90
C ILE A 82 -0.80 5.66 -16.55
N HIS A 83 -1.66 5.62 -15.52
CA HIS A 83 -2.55 6.72 -15.15
C HIS A 83 -2.12 7.42 -13.87
N GLY A 84 -0.83 7.40 -13.57
CA GLY A 84 -0.24 8.28 -12.57
C GLY A 84 -0.63 9.75 -12.80
N ILE A 85 -0.74 10.51 -11.72
CA ILE A 85 -1.07 11.94 -11.73
C ILE A 85 -0.16 12.69 -10.76
N TRP A 86 -0.03 14.00 -10.98
CA TRP A 86 0.81 14.93 -10.21
C TRP A 86 2.31 14.78 -10.46
N LYS A 87 3.10 15.60 -9.74
CA LYS A 87 4.55 15.45 -9.60
C LYS A 87 4.83 14.61 -8.35
N CYS A 88 5.75 13.66 -8.45
CA CYS A 88 6.16 12.84 -7.30
C CYS A 88 6.68 13.71 -6.15
N ASN A 89 6.27 13.42 -4.92
CA ASN A 89 6.81 14.03 -3.71
C ASN A 89 7.56 12.98 -2.88
N SER A 90 8.27 13.41 -1.84
CA SER A 90 9.08 12.50 -1.00
C SER A 90 8.27 11.35 -0.37
N ASN A 91 6.97 11.57 -0.11
CA ASN A 91 6.09 10.49 0.37
C ASN A 91 5.74 9.50 -0.73
N GLY A 92 5.57 9.97 -1.97
CA GLY A 92 5.40 9.14 -3.15
C GLY A 92 6.60 8.26 -3.40
N GLU A 93 7.82 8.80 -3.30
CA GLU A 93 9.05 8.02 -3.44
C GLU A 93 9.15 6.92 -2.38
N LEU A 94 8.82 7.23 -1.12
CA LEU A 94 8.81 6.24 -0.04
C LEU A 94 7.76 5.15 -0.28
N GLN A 95 6.56 5.55 -0.71
CA GLN A 95 5.49 4.61 -1.05
C GLN A 95 5.88 3.71 -2.21
N LEU A 96 6.49 4.25 -3.27
CA LEU A 96 6.96 3.48 -4.42
C LEU A 96 8.04 2.49 -4.03
N THR A 97 8.98 2.92 -3.19
CA THR A 97 10.06 2.05 -2.68
C THR A 97 9.49 0.88 -1.89
N GLN A 98 8.59 1.15 -0.94
CA GLN A 98 7.96 0.10 -0.14
C GLN A 98 7.09 -0.82 -0.99
N CYS A 99 6.34 -0.27 -1.94
CA CYS A 99 5.54 -1.10 -2.84
C CYS A 99 6.42 -2.02 -3.70
N SER A 100 7.56 -1.53 -4.18
CA SER A 100 8.53 -2.34 -4.93
C SER A 100 9.11 -3.47 -4.07
N GLU A 101 9.45 -3.18 -2.81
CA GLU A 101 9.99 -4.16 -1.85
C GLU A 101 9.03 -5.32 -1.57
N PHE A 102 7.73 -5.04 -1.47
CA PHE A 102 6.70 -6.03 -1.15
C PHE A 102 5.89 -6.50 -2.37
N GLU A 103 6.36 -6.21 -3.58
CA GLU A 103 5.71 -6.59 -4.86
C GLU A 103 4.24 -6.13 -4.93
N LEU A 104 4.00 -4.91 -4.44
CA LEU A 104 2.70 -4.30 -4.36
C LEU A 104 2.42 -3.37 -5.53
N MET A 105 1.15 -3.35 -5.96
CA MET A 105 0.69 -2.51 -7.04
C MET A 105 -0.23 -1.39 -6.55
N LEU A 106 0.04 -0.18 -7.03
CA LEU A 106 -0.71 1.04 -6.78
C LEU A 106 -1.93 1.10 -7.70
N THR A 107 -3.05 0.51 -7.27
CA THR A 107 -4.26 0.38 -8.09
C THR A 107 -4.86 1.71 -8.55
N ASN A 108 -4.64 2.78 -7.79
CA ASN A 108 -5.07 4.13 -8.14
C ASN A 108 -4.43 4.64 -9.44
N THR A 109 -3.24 4.14 -9.81
CA THR A 109 -2.53 4.48 -11.05
C THR A 109 -2.90 3.58 -12.23
N MET A 110 -3.70 2.52 -12.00
CA MET A 110 -4.14 1.58 -13.05
C MET A 110 -5.34 2.07 -13.85
N PHE A 111 -6.06 3.08 -13.35
CA PHE A 111 -7.27 3.62 -13.99
C PHE A 111 -7.20 5.14 -14.09
N LYS A 112 -7.73 5.69 -15.18
CA LYS A 112 -7.80 7.14 -15.38
C LYS A 112 -8.65 7.80 -14.30
N GLN A 113 -8.02 8.66 -13.51
CA GLN A 113 -8.70 9.42 -12.46
C GLN A 113 -9.10 10.82 -12.94
N LYS A 114 -10.02 11.47 -12.20
CA LYS A 114 -10.27 12.91 -12.38
C LYS A 114 -9.05 13.70 -11.92
N ASN A 115 -8.73 14.80 -12.59
CA ASN A 115 -7.51 15.57 -12.36
C ASN A 115 -7.34 16.09 -10.92
N ASP A 116 -8.43 16.25 -10.15
CA ASP A 116 -8.41 16.73 -8.76
C ASP A 116 -8.56 15.61 -7.71
N ALA A 117 -8.59 14.34 -8.13
CA ALA A 117 -8.75 13.23 -7.21
C ALA A 117 -7.51 13.10 -6.31
N ARG A 118 -7.75 13.06 -4.99
CA ARG A 118 -6.83 12.49 -4.01
C ARG A 118 -7.33 11.10 -3.67
N PRO A 119 -7.04 10.09 -4.50
CA PRO A 119 -7.48 8.73 -4.20
C PRO A 119 -6.82 8.29 -2.89
N LEU A 120 -7.63 7.78 -1.97
CA LEU A 120 -7.12 6.90 -0.92
C LEU A 120 -6.39 5.74 -1.63
N GLY A 121 -5.15 5.48 -1.23
CA GLY A 121 -4.32 4.47 -1.88
C GLY A 121 -4.81 3.09 -1.49
N CYS A 122 -5.43 2.38 -2.43
CA CYS A 122 -5.58 0.94 -2.34
C CYS A 122 -4.38 0.29 -3.02
N ILE A 123 -3.68 -0.55 -2.28
CA ILE A 123 -2.48 -1.24 -2.73
C ILE A 123 -2.80 -2.74 -2.70
N LEU A 124 -2.63 -3.42 -3.83
CA LEU A 124 -2.91 -4.84 -3.97
C LEU A 124 -1.62 -5.63 -4.18
N VAL A 125 -1.54 -6.83 -3.61
CA VAL A 125 -0.62 -7.85 -4.12
C VAL A 125 -1.27 -8.45 -5.37
N PRO A 126 -0.60 -8.43 -6.53
CA PRO A 126 -1.09 -9.12 -7.71
C PRO A 126 -1.20 -10.62 -7.45
N ASP A 127 -2.20 -11.26 -8.05
CA ASP A 127 -2.27 -12.71 -8.07
C ASP A 127 -1.07 -13.27 -8.82
N THR A 128 -0.13 -13.87 -8.11
CA THR A 128 0.96 -14.64 -8.72
C THR A 128 0.41 -16.00 -9.16
N ASP A 129 -0.52 -16.00 -10.12
CA ASP A 129 -0.85 -17.18 -10.90
C ASP A 129 0.04 -17.18 -12.16
N THR A 130 1.33 -17.45 -11.96
CA THR A 130 2.28 -17.91 -12.99
C THR A 130 3.26 -18.87 -12.38
#